data_AF-A0A934SJ83-F1
#
_entry.id   AF-A0A934SJ83-F1
#
_cell.length_a   1.000
_cell.length_b   1.000
_cell.length_c   1.000
_cell.angle_alpha   90.00
_cell.angle_beta   90.00
_cell.angle_gamma   90.00
#
_symmetry.space_group_name_H-M   'P 1'
#
loop_
_entity.id
_entity.type
_entity.pdbx_description
1 polymer ?
#
loop_
_entity_poly.entity_id
_entity_poly.type
_entity_poly.pdbx_seq_one_letter_code
_entity_poly.pdbx_strand_id
1 'polypeptide(L)' 'MVGGIREARLATAEFSKDMVETMLTYFDQYAEDGVLTIEVTQWGLWLPHPETKSRQFLGLAKLPDYLKQ' A
#
# COMPACT_ATOMS: atom_id res chain seq x y z
N MET A 1 22.18 -2.50 29.78
CA MET A 1 20.93 -1.86 29.30
C MET A 1 21.10 -1.60 27.82
N VAL A 2 20.41 -2.34 26.96
CA VAL A 2 20.36 -2.02 25.52
C VAL A 2 19.54 -0.74 25.42
N GLY A 3 20.19 0.37 25.09
CA GLY A 3 19.50 1.62 24.81
C GLY A 3 18.47 1.35 23.73
N GLY A 4 17.19 1.45 24.08
CA GLY A 4 16.10 1.14 23.15
C GLY A 4 16.26 1.99 21.91
N ILE A 5 16.56 1.35 20.78
CA ILE A 5 16.47 1.99 19.47
C ILE A 5 15.00 2.38 19.34
N ARG A 6 14.71 3.67 19.49
CA ARG A 6 13.37 4.18 19.28
C ARG A 6 13.17 4.17 17.77
N GLU A 7 12.55 3.10 17.27
CA GLU A 7 12.24 2.95 15.85
C GLU A 7 11.52 4.21 15.35
N ALA A 8 12.11 4.87 14.35
CA ALA A 8 11.51 6.05 13.76
C ALA A 8 10.39 5.61 12.80
N ARG A 9 9.14 5.84 13.19
CA ARG A 9 7.99 5.63 12.31
C ARG A 9 8.12 6.55 11.09
N LEU A 10 8.23 5.95 9.90
CA LEU A 10 8.39 6.70 8.64
C LEU A 10 7.04 7.07 7.99
N ALA A 11 6.02 6.20 8.09
CA ALA A 11 4.69 6.44 7.53
C ALA A 11 3.62 5.54 8.19
N THR A 12 2.34 5.79 7.90
CA THR A 12 1.23 4.86 8.17
C THR A 12 0.30 4.82 6.97
N ALA A 13 -0.07 3.60 6.59
CA ALA A 13 -1.10 3.34 5.58
C ALA A 13 -2.29 2.66 6.25
N GLU A 14 -3.49 3.02 5.83
CA GLU A 14 -4.74 2.41 6.27
C GLU A 14 -5.41 1.81 5.03
N PHE A 15 -5.96 0.60 5.18
CA PHE A 15 -6.59 -0.14 4.10
C PHE A 15 -7.99 -0.55 4.51
N SER A 16 -8.96 -0.37 3.63
CA SER A 16 -10.29 -0.95 3.79
C SER A 16 -10.27 -2.45 3.50
N LYS A 17 -11.33 -3.17 3.91
CA LYS A 17 -11.41 -4.63 3.74
C LYS A 17 -11.32 -5.05 2.27
N ASP A 18 -11.99 -4.33 1.38
CA ASP A 18 -11.97 -4.53 -0.08
C ASP A 18 -10.57 -4.34 -0.68
N MET A 19 -9.78 -3.40 -0.15
CA MET A 19 -8.38 -3.25 -0.56
C MET A 19 -7.56 -4.48 -0.17
N VAL A 20 -7.74 -5.00 1.04
CA VAL A 20 -7.03 -6.20 1.50
C VAL A 20 -7.42 -7.43 0.66
N GLU A 21 -8.70 -7.59 0.34
CA GLU A 21 -9.19 -8.65 -0.56
C GLU A 21 -8.60 -8.52 -1.97
N THR A 22 -8.46 -7.29 -2.47
CA THR A 22 -7.79 -7.00 -3.74
C THR A 22 -6.31 -7.37 -3.69
N MET A 23 -5.60 -7.01 -2.61
CA MET A 23 -4.20 -7.42 -2.43
C MET A 23 -4.05 -8.94 -2.45
N LEU A 24 -4.92 -9.67 -1.76
CA LEU A 24 -4.90 -11.13 -1.74
C LEU A 24 -5.15 -11.72 -3.14
N THR A 25 -6.09 -11.16 -3.88
CA THR A 25 -6.42 -11.61 -5.24
C THR A 25 -5.23 -11.49 -6.19
N TYR A 26 -4.41 -10.44 -6.03
CA TYR A 26 -3.27 -10.15 -6.90
C TYR A 26 -1.92 -10.55 -6.30
N PHE A 27 -1.89 -11.13 -5.10
CA PHE A 27 -0.66 -11.34 -4.35
C PHE A 27 0.34 -12.19 -5.14
N ASP A 28 -0.08 -13.35 -5.63
CA ASP A 28 0.81 -14.28 -6.34
C ASP A 28 1.34 -13.73 -7.66
N GLN A 29 0.65 -12.77 -8.28
CA GLN A 29 1.06 -12.17 -9.54
C GLN A 29 1.99 -10.96 -9.36
N TYR A 30 1.83 -10.21 -8.28
CA TYR A 30 2.52 -8.93 -8.06
C TYR A 30 3.56 -8.97 -6.95
N ALA A 31 3.56 -10.01 -6.10
CA ALA A 31 4.55 -10.16 -5.04
C ALA A 31 5.90 -10.60 -5.63
N GLU A 32 6.96 -10.00 -5.10
CA GLU A 32 8.35 -10.38 -5.38
C GLU A 32 8.93 -10.93 -4.07
N ASP A 33 9.47 -12.15 -4.09
CA ASP A 33 9.98 -12.86 -2.90
C ASP A 33 8.97 -12.93 -1.73
N GLY A 34 7.67 -13.08 -2.06
CA GLY A 34 6.60 -13.15 -1.07
C GLY A 34 6.29 -11.80 -0.41
N VAL A 35 6.74 -10.69 -0.99
CA VAL A 35 6.48 -9.33 -0.50
C VAL A 35 5.73 -8.53 -1.56
N LEU A 36 4.59 -7.97 -1.16
CA LEU A 36 3.80 -7.08 -2.01
C LEU A 36 4.20 -5.63 -1.74
N THR A 37 4.64 -4.92 -2.79
CA THR A 37 4.97 -3.49 -2.70
C THR A 37 3.73 -2.65 -2.99
N ILE A 38 3.47 -1.63 -2.17
CA ILE A 38 2.39 -0.65 -2.39
C ILE A 38 3.00 0.73 -2.66
N GLU A 39 2.67 1.32 -3.80
CA GLU A 39 3.01 2.70 -4.11
C GLU A 39 1.93 3.64 -3.54
N VAL A 40 2.35 4.54 -2.66
CA VAL A 40 1.48 5.55 -2.04
C VAL A 40 1.68 6.88 -2.75
N THR A 41 0.62 7.40 -3.37
CA THR A 41 0.63 8.68 -4.10
C THR A 41 -0.46 9.62 -3.58
N GLN A 42 -0.42 10.89 -3.98
CA GLN A 42 -1.50 11.85 -3.72
C GLN A 42 -2.85 11.43 -4.33
N TRP A 43 -2.83 10.55 -5.34
CA TRP A 43 -4.00 10.13 -6.10
C TRP A 43 -4.54 8.76 -5.69
N GLY A 44 -3.86 8.05 -4.78
CA GLY A 44 -4.28 6.74 -4.32
C GLY A 44 -3.13 5.77 -4.10
N LEU A 45 -3.51 4.52 -3.86
CA LEU A 45 -2.65 3.37 -3.62
C LEU A 45 -2.60 2.50 -4.87
N TRP A 46 -1.40 2.04 -5.21
CA TRP A 46 -1.17 1.28 -6.43
C TRP A 46 -0.30 0.06 -6.16
N LEU A 47 -0.58 -1.02 -6.88
CA LEU A 47 0.23 -2.23 -6.95
C LEU A 47 1.09 -2.17 -8.21
N PRO A 48 2.37 -1.77 -8.13
CA PRO A 48 3.26 -1.76 -9.29
C PRO A 48 3.51 -3.20 -9.73
N HIS A 49 3.38 -3.46 -11.04
CA HIS A 49 3.73 -4.74 -11.61
C HIS A 49 5.26 -4.84 -11.71
N PRO A 50 5.88 -5.95 -11.24
CA PRO A 50 7.33 -6.07 -11.17
C PRO A 50 8.02 -5.90 -12.53
N GLU A 51 7.44 -6.48 -13.59
CA GLU A 51 8.09 -6.51 -14.92
C GLU A 51 7.59 -5.47 -15.93
N THR A 52 6.29 -5.12 -15.91
CA THR A 52 5.66 -4.45 -17.06
C THR A 52 5.55 -2.93 -16.92
N LYS A 53 6.11 -2.33 -15.86
CA LYS A 53 5.92 -0.91 -15.48
C LYS A 53 4.45 -0.47 -15.38
N SER A 54 3.52 -1.42 -15.42
CA SER A 54 2.11 -1.16 -15.20
C SER A 54 1.84 -1.09 -13.70
N ARG A 55 0.67 -0.59 -13.33
CA ARG A 55 0.22 -0.57 -11.93
C ARG A 55 -1.27 -0.82 -11.84
N GLN A 56 -1.66 -1.67 -10.91
CA GLN A 56 -3.06 -1.93 -10.61
C GLN A 56 -3.54 -0.96 -9.54
N PHE A 57 -4.67 -0.30 -9.77
CA PHE A 57 -5.27 0.57 -8.77
C PHE A 57 -5.81 -0.28 -7.62
N LEU A 58 -5.37 0.04 -6.40
CA LEU A 58 -5.78 -0.67 -5.20
C LEU A 58 -6.92 0.07 -4.48
N GLY A 59 -6.91 1.40 -4.51
CA GLY A 59 -7.95 2.22 -3.90
C GLY A 59 -7.46 3.60 -3.48
N LEU A 60 -8.38 4.41 -2.95
CA LEU A 60 -8.05 5.71 -2.34
C LEU A 60 -7.74 5.49 -0.85
N ALA A 61 -6.48 5.73 -0.43
CA ALA A 61 -6.05 5.55 0.96
C ALA A 61 -6.94 6.29 1.97
N LYS A 62 -7.41 7.48 1.59
CA LYS A 62 -8.44 8.27 2.24
C LYS A 62 -9.06 9.18 1.18
N LEU A 63 -10.37 9.44 1.28
CA LEU A 63 -10.91 10.68 0.72
C LEU A 63 -10.08 11.83 1.33
N PRO A 64 -9.48 12.71 0.52
CA PRO A 64 -8.90 13.94 1.03
C PRO A 64 -9.87 14.62 1.99
N ASP A 65 -9.38 15.20 3.09
CA ASP A 65 -10.27 15.77 4.12
C ASP A 65 -11.22 16.85 3.54
N TYR A 66 -10.86 17.46 2.40
CA TYR A 66 -11.72 18.41 1.67
C TYR A 66 -12.86 17.76 0.85
N LEU A 67 -12.86 16.44 0.67
CA LEU A 67 -13.92 15.66 0.01
C LEU A 67 -14.76 14.84 0.98
N LYS A 68 -14.41 14.81 2.27
CA LYS A 68 -15.26 14.24 3.31
C LYS A 68 -16.35 15.26 3.63
N GLN A 69 -17.57 15.01 3.15
CA GLN A 69 -18.77 15.76 3.53
C GLN A 69 -19.16 15.48 4.97
#